data_AF-A0AAW1N2Y7-F1
#
_entry.id   AF-A0AAW1N2Y7-F1
#
_cell.length_a   1.000
_cell.length_b   1.000
_cell.length_c   1.000
_cell.angle_alpha   90.00
_cell.angle_beta   90.00
_cell.angle_gamma   90.00
#
_symmetry.space_group_name_H-M   'P 1'
#
loop_
_entity.id
_entity.type
_entity.pdbx_description
1 polymer ?
#
loop_
_entity_poly.entity_id
_entity_poly.type
_entity_poly.pdbx_seq_one_letter_code
_entity_poly.pdbx_strand_id
1 'polypeptide(L)'
;MYVMTELLRPNQIRNGPKRRKVTDNRDYKVLYRFTKENVEWITHYFYGDDNLDTRGGAVSNEIKMKRFLRYVGDPDFQSGIGEDLGIHQSTVSKIITEVSNKIYERANEWKKFPQTNEELRNAKHHY
;
A
#
# COMPACT_ATOMS: atom_id res chain seq x y z
N MET A 1 -54.94 -19.04 -10.60
CA MET A 1 -54.05 -18.55 -9.52
C MET A 1 -52.64 -19.00 -9.87
N TYR A 2 -51.81 -18.06 -10.35
CA TYR A 2 -50.41 -18.31 -10.72
C TYR A 2 -49.60 -18.47 -9.44
N VAL A 3 -48.78 -19.52 -9.32
CA VAL A 3 -47.66 -19.52 -8.36
C VAL A 3 -46.40 -19.90 -9.13
N MET A 4 -45.53 -18.91 -9.28
CA MET A 4 -44.24 -18.96 -9.96
C MET A 4 -43.21 -19.75 -9.14
N THR A 5 -42.54 -20.67 -9.82
CA THR A 5 -41.10 -21.00 -9.75
C THR A 5 -40.29 -20.55 -8.53
N GLU A 6 -39.81 -21.49 -7.74
CA GLU A 6 -38.52 -21.36 -7.04
C GLU A 6 -37.52 -22.35 -7.66
N LEU A 7 -36.81 -21.87 -8.68
CA LEU A 7 -35.61 -22.53 -9.19
C LEU A 7 -34.49 -22.39 -8.15
N LEU A 8 -34.00 -23.54 -7.67
CA LEU A 8 -32.72 -23.70 -7.01
C LEU A 8 -31.64 -22.90 -7.77
N ARG A 9 -31.11 -21.84 -7.15
CA ARG A 9 -29.96 -21.10 -7.68
C ARG A 9 -28.72 -21.98 -7.52
N PRO A 10 -27.98 -22.32 -8.60
CA PRO A 10 -26.72 -23.03 -8.47
C PRO A 10 -25.73 -22.19 -7.66
N ASN A 11 -25.08 -22.81 -6.68
CA ASN A 11 -23.95 -22.22 -5.97
C ASN A 11 -22.92 -21.73 -6.99
N GLN A 12 -22.88 -20.41 -7.22
CA GLN A 12 -21.74 -19.82 -7.88
C GLN A 12 -20.56 -19.95 -6.93
N ILE A 13 -19.70 -20.93 -7.20
CA ILE A 13 -18.33 -20.94 -6.68
C ILE A 13 -17.71 -19.64 -7.20
N ARG A 14 -17.75 -18.57 -6.39
CA ARG A 14 -17.08 -17.31 -6.70
C ARG A 14 -15.59 -17.62 -6.70
N ASN A 15 -15.04 -17.85 -7.89
CA ASN A 15 -13.61 -17.82 -8.12
C ASN A 15 -13.14 -16.41 -7.75
N GLY A 16 -12.71 -16.22 -6.50
CA GLY A 16 -12.10 -14.97 -6.06
C GLY A 16 -10.93 -14.63 -6.99
N PRO A 17 -10.64 -13.34 -7.21
CA PRO A 17 -9.55 -12.93 -8.08
C PRO A 17 -8.26 -13.61 -7.61
N LYS A 18 -7.58 -14.30 -8.54
CA LYS A 18 -6.28 -14.94 -8.28
C LYS A 18 -5.36 -13.88 -7.67
N ARG A 19 -4.85 -14.13 -6.46
CA ARG A 19 -3.76 -13.34 -5.84
C ARG A 19 -2.68 -13.11 -6.90
N ARG A 20 -2.56 -11.89 -7.44
CA ARG A 20 -1.53 -11.58 -8.43
C ARG A 20 -0.19 -11.73 -7.72
N LYS A 21 0.51 -12.83 -7.99
CA LYS A 21 1.91 -13.00 -7.58
C LYS A 21 2.70 -11.97 -8.37
N VAL A 22 3.30 -11.02 -7.67
CA VAL A 22 4.21 -10.05 -8.26
C VAL A 22 5.48 -10.84 -8.62
N THR A 23 5.76 -10.97 -9.91
CA THR A 23 6.85 -11.84 -10.40
C THR A 23 7.94 -11.08 -11.15
N ASP A 24 7.65 -9.88 -11.67
CA ASP A 24 8.60 -9.05 -12.43
C ASP A 24 8.59 -7.57 -11.96
N ASN A 25 9.68 -6.85 -12.25
CA ASN A 25 9.84 -5.41 -11.99
C ASN A 25 8.78 -4.56 -12.71
N ARG A 26 8.25 -5.04 -13.84
CA ARG A 26 7.09 -4.44 -14.51
C ARG A 26 5.83 -4.44 -13.63
N ASP A 27 5.60 -5.53 -12.90
CA ASP A 27 4.47 -5.65 -11.98
C ASP A 27 4.61 -4.64 -10.83
N TYR A 28 5.83 -4.43 -10.33
CA TYR A 28 6.10 -3.44 -9.28
C TYR A 28 5.74 -2.02 -9.72
N LYS A 29 6.14 -1.61 -10.93
CA LYS A 29 5.81 -0.27 -11.44
C LYS A 29 4.30 -0.09 -11.64
N VAL A 30 3.61 -1.12 -12.14
CA VAL A 30 2.15 -1.06 -12.34
C VAL A 30 1.43 -1.02 -11.00
N LEU A 31 1.86 -1.84 -10.04
CA LEU A 31 1.13 -2.02 -8.79
C LEU A 31 1.42 -0.94 -7.76
N TYR A 32 2.68 -0.53 -7.65
CA TYR A 32 3.18 0.34 -6.59
C TYR A 32 3.71 1.68 -7.10
N ARG A 33 3.80 1.89 -8.43
CA ARG A 33 4.44 3.06 -9.08
C ARG A 33 5.95 3.15 -8.87
N PHE A 34 6.56 2.14 -8.27
CA PHE A 34 8.00 2.07 -7.96
C PHE A 34 8.62 0.78 -8.53
N THR A 35 9.94 0.74 -8.71
CA THR A 35 10.64 -0.53 -8.98
C THR A 35 10.77 -1.34 -7.69
N LYS A 36 11.14 -2.61 -7.79
CA LYS A 36 11.37 -3.47 -6.62
C LYS A 36 12.42 -2.89 -5.69
N GLU A 37 13.53 -2.43 -6.25
CA GLU A 37 14.67 -1.86 -5.50
C GLU A 37 14.25 -0.60 -4.74
N ASN A 38 13.41 0.25 -5.34
CA ASN A 38 12.85 1.42 -4.67
C ASN A 38 11.92 1.01 -3.52
N VAL A 39 11.09 -0.02 -3.69
CA VAL A 39 10.20 -0.49 -2.62
C VAL A 39 11.02 -1.07 -1.46
N GLU A 40 12.05 -1.85 -1.74
CA GLU A 40 12.96 -2.39 -0.73
C GLU A 40 13.69 -1.27 0.02
N TRP A 41 14.25 -0.30 -0.71
CA TRP A 41 14.92 0.86 -0.14
C TRP A 41 13.98 1.68 0.75
N ILE A 42 12.78 2.02 0.27
CA ILE A 42 11.78 2.78 1.05
C ILE A 42 11.40 2.00 2.32
N THR A 43 11.20 0.68 2.20
CA THR A 43 10.87 -0.18 3.35
C THR A 43 11.97 -0.11 4.39
N HIS A 44 13.22 -0.37 3.99
CA HIS A 44 14.36 -0.31 4.90
C HIS A 44 14.56 1.10 5.49
N TYR A 45 14.39 2.15 4.70
CA TYR A 45 14.52 3.52 5.18
C TYR A 45 13.53 3.83 6.32
N PHE A 46 12.24 3.47 6.20
CA PHE A 46 11.23 3.80 7.22
C PHE A 46 11.09 2.75 8.35
N TYR A 47 11.48 1.50 8.11
CA TYR A 47 11.33 0.40 9.07
C TYR A 47 12.65 -0.09 9.69
N GLY A 48 13.80 0.22 9.09
CA GLY A 48 15.09 -0.37 9.47
C GLY A 48 15.23 -1.84 9.06
N ASP A 49 16.33 -2.48 9.46
CA ASP A 49 16.60 -3.92 9.23
C ASP A 49 15.84 -4.84 10.19
N ASP A 50 15.24 -4.25 11.22
CA ASP A 50 14.60 -4.96 12.31
C ASP A 50 13.24 -5.52 11.86
N ASN A 51 13.25 -6.74 11.33
CA ASN A 51 12.09 -7.61 11.22
C ASN A 51 11.69 -8.17 12.61
N LEU A 52 11.56 -7.30 13.62
CA LEU A 52 11.38 -7.68 15.03
C LEU A 52 9.97 -8.21 15.37
N ASP A 53 9.18 -8.65 14.40
CA ASP A 53 7.89 -9.29 14.68
C ASP A 53 8.04 -10.82 14.68
N THR A 54 8.60 -11.34 15.77
CA THR A 54 8.78 -12.78 16.06
C THR A 54 7.48 -13.49 16.46
N ARG A 55 6.35 -12.77 16.50
CA ARG A 55 5.03 -13.37 16.68
C ARG A 55 4.53 -13.82 15.31
N GLY A 56 4.65 -15.12 15.02
CA GLY A 56 4.40 -15.77 13.72
C GLY A 56 3.03 -15.59 13.03
N GLY A 57 2.25 -14.56 13.37
CA GLY A 57 1.06 -14.11 12.66
C GLY A 57 1.10 -12.64 12.23
N ALA A 58 2.19 -11.90 12.48
CA ALA A 58 2.31 -10.50 12.11
C ALA A 58 2.72 -10.31 10.63
N VAL A 59 2.21 -9.24 10.01
CA VAL A 59 2.50 -8.89 8.61
C VAL A 59 3.91 -8.29 8.51
N SER A 60 4.76 -8.79 7.62
CA SER A 60 6.14 -8.26 7.46
C SER A 60 6.17 -6.79 7.04
N ASN A 61 7.24 -6.07 7.41
CA ASN A 61 7.43 -4.65 7.10
C ASN A 61 7.34 -4.39 5.58
N GLU A 62 7.93 -5.27 4.77
CA GLU A 62 7.84 -5.20 3.30
C GLU A 62 6.39 -5.30 2.81
N ILE A 63 5.60 -6.21 3.40
CA ILE A 63 4.18 -6.35 3.03
C ILE A 63 3.38 -5.13 3.50
N LYS A 64 3.67 -4.58 4.68
CA LYS A 64 3.05 -3.33 5.16
C LYS A 64 3.31 -2.18 4.19
N MET A 65 4.57 -1.98 3.79
CA MET A 65 4.97 -0.95 2.84
C MET A 65 4.32 -1.15 1.46
N LYS A 66 4.36 -2.36 0.90
CA LYS A 66 3.69 -2.69 -0.37
C LYS A 66 2.20 -2.37 -0.34
N ARG A 67 1.52 -2.65 0.78
CA ARG A 67 0.08 -2.33 0.92
C ARG A 67 -0.17 -0.84 0.99
N PHE A 68 0.65 -0.11 1.73
CA PHE A 68 0.57 1.34 1.75
C PHE A 68 0.78 1.93 0.36
N LEU A 69 1.83 1.51 -0.35
CA LEU A 69 2.12 1.95 -1.73
C LEU A 69 1.01 1.61 -2.70
N ARG A 70 0.41 0.42 -2.57
CA ARG A 70 -0.74 0.02 -3.39
C ARG A 70 -1.95 0.91 -3.13
N TYR A 71 -2.21 1.23 -1.86
CA TYR A 71 -3.30 2.10 -1.46
C TYR A 71 -3.14 3.54 -1.99
N VAL A 72 -1.93 4.11 -1.95
CA VAL A 72 -1.71 5.47 -2.48
C VAL A 72 -1.59 5.52 -4.00
N GLY A 73 -1.18 4.42 -4.64
CA GLY A 73 -0.98 4.32 -6.09
C GLY A 73 -2.23 3.97 -6.89
N ASP A 74 -3.31 3.59 -6.22
CA ASP A 74 -4.56 3.11 -6.80
C ASP A 74 -5.78 3.62 -5.97
N PRO A 75 -6.44 4.70 -6.40
CA PRO A 75 -7.56 5.31 -5.67
C PRO A 75 -8.77 4.36 -5.48
N ASP A 76 -9.00 3.46 -6.44
CA ASP A 76 -10.11 2.50 -6.41
C ASP A 76 -9.83 1.31 -5.49
N PHE A 77 -8.61 1.23 -4.96
CA PHE A 77 -8.16 0.13 -4.12
C PHE A 77 -8.96 0.04 -2.82
N GLN A 78 -9.49 1.15 -2.28
CA GLN A 78 -10.31 1.17 -1.06
C GLN A 78 -11.53 0.26 -1.12
N SER A 79 -12.19 0.16 -2.27
CA SER A 79 -13.36 -0.71 -2.47
C SER A 79 -13.02 -2.20 -2.58
N GLY A 80 -11.77 -2.56 -2.95
CA GLY A 80 -11.34 -3.94 -3.21
C GLY A 80 -10.52 -4.59 -2.09
N ILE A 81 -10.17 -3.85 -1.03
CA ILE A 81 -9.20 -4.25 0.01
C ILE A 81 -9.47 -5.63 0.64
N GLY A 82 -10.74 -5.92 0.93
CA GLY A 82 -11.14 -7.16 1.58
C GLY A 82 -11.07 -8.39 0.67
N GLU A 83 -11.36 -8.21 -0.62
CA GLU A 83 -11.41 -9.31 -1.60
C GLU A 83 -10.03 -9.59 -2.23
N ASP A 84 -9.18 -8.58 -2.45
CA ASP A 84 -7.92 -8.72 -3.19
C ASP A 84 -6.75 -9.28 -2.36
N LEU A 85 -6.73 -9.03 -1.05
CA LEU A 85 -5.62 -9.42 -0.17
C LEU A 85 -5.97 -10.50 0.85
N GLY A 86 -7.25 -10.91 0.94
CA GLY A 86 -7.73 -11.89 1.91
C GLY A 86 -7.56 -11.43 3.37
N ILE A 87 -7.59 -10.12 3.60
CA ILE A 87 -7.30 -9.49 4.89
C ILE A 87 -8.40 -8.52 5.23
N HIS A 88 -8.79 -8.52 6.50
CA HIS A 88 -9.86 -7.66 6.99
C HIS A 88 -9.50 -6.18 6.78
N GLN A 89 -10.48 -5.38 6.34
CA GLN A 89 -10.31 -3.95 6.05
C GLN A 89 -9.67 -3.19 7.23
N SER A 90 -10.03 -3.53 8.47
CA SER A 90 -9.46 -2.90 9.66
C SER A 90 -7.94 -3.12 9.79
N THR A 91 -7.42 -4.27 9.35
CA THR A 91 -5.98 -4.54 9.33
C THR A 91 -5.28 -3.65 8.31
N VAL A 92 -5.91 -3.40 7.16
CA VAL A 92 -5.33 -2.53 6.14
C VAL A 92 -5.35 -1.06 6.57
N SER A 93 -6.46 -0.61 7.18
CA SER A 93 -6.53 0.71 7.80
C SER A 93 -5.41 0.91 8.85
N LYS A 94 -5.20 -0.06 9.75
CA LYS A 94 -4.10 -0.03 10.73
C LYS A 94 -2.72 0.08 10.06
N ILE A 95 -2.48 -0.70 9.01
CA ILE A 95 -1.21 -0.67 8.26
C ILE A 95 -0.99 0.70 7.63
N ILE A 96 -2.02 1.27 7.00
CA ILE A 96 -1.91 2.59 6.36
C ILE A 96 -1.58 3.66 7.40
N THR A 97 -2.29 3.68 8.52
CA THR A 97 -2.00 4.61 9.63
C THR A 97 -0.58 4.42 10.17
N GLU A 98 -0.15 3.18 10.39
CA GLU A 98 1.20 2.88 10.88
C GLU A 98 2.29 3.40 9.94
N VAL A 99 2.20 3.09 8.64
CA VAL A 99 3.17 3.55 7.64
C VAL A 99 3.13 5.07 7.49
N SER A 100 1.94 5.67 7.55
CA SER A 100 1.78 7.13 7.45
C SER A 100 2.47 7.86 8.61
N ASN A 101 2.35 7.34 9.83
CA ASN A 101 3.01 7.91 11.00
C ASN A 101 4.54 7.82 10.87
N LYS A 102 5.07 6.68 10.43
CA LYS A 102 6.52 6.52 10.18
C LYS A 102 7.05 7.49 9.12
N ILE A 103 6.29 7.72 8.06
CA ILE A 103 6.64 8.71 7.04
C ILE A 103 6.61 10.12 7.65
N TYR A 104 5.58 10.43 8.44
CA TYR A 104 5.42 11.73 9.08
C TYR A 104 6.57 12.05 10.05
N GLU A 105 7.02 11.07 10.84
CA GLU A 105 8.15 11.20 11.77
C GLU A 105 9.43 11.69 11.08
N ARG A 106 9.67 11.28 9.83
CA ARG A 106 10.83 11.70 9.03
C ARG A 106 10.52 12.79 8.00
N ALA A 107 9.28 13.28 7.92
CA ALA A 107 8.88 14.25 6.91
C ALA A 107 9.70 15.55 6.99
N ASN A 108 10.17 15.92 8.19
CA ASN A 108 11.00 17.10 8.39
C ASN A 108 12.37 17.02 7.69
N GLU A 109 12.90 15.80 7.47
CA GLU A 109 14.15 15.61 6.70
C GLU A 109 13.99 15.98 5.22
N TRP A 110 12.77 15.87 4.70
CA TRP A 110 12.44 16.08 3.29
C TRP A 110 11.72 17.40 3.01
N LYS A 111 11.07 18.00 4.01
CA LYS A 111 10.44 19.32 3.91
C LYS A 111 11.50 20.41 3.87
N LYS A 112 12.06 20.65 2.68
CA LYS A 112 12.91 21.81 2.39
C LYS A 112 12.04 23.01 2.01
N PHE A 113 11.33 23.58 2.98
CA PHE A 113 10.75 24.91 2.77
C PHE A 113 11.85 25.94 2.99
N PRO A 114 12.13 26.84 2.03
CA PRO A 114 13.12 27.88 2.23
C PRO A 114 12.72 28.70 3.45
N GLN A 115 13.54 28.67 4.50
CA GLN A 115 13.30 29.37 5.75
C GLN A 115 13.84 30.81 5.67
N THR A 116 14.67 31.10 4.67
CA THR A 116 15.27 32.42 4.46
C THR A 116 14.90 32.99 3.09
N ASN A 117 14.94 34.32 2.99
CA ASN A 117 14.76 35.03 1.72
C ASN A 117 15.84 34.66 0.69
N GLU A 118 17.03 34.25 1.15
CA GLU A 118 18.13 33.82 0.28
C GLU A 118 17.90 32.41 -0.26
N GLU A 119 17.49 31.45 0.57
CA GLU A 119 17.06 30.13 0.13
C GLU A 119 15.85 30.20 -0.81
N LEU A 120 14.91 31.12 -0.56
CA LEU A 120 13.77 31.36 -1.43
C LEU A 120 14.19 31.90 -2.80
N ARG A 121 15.17 32.81 -2.84
CA ARG A 121 15.75 33.34 -4.09
C ARG A 121 16.47 32.23 -4.85
N ASN A 122 17.27 31.41 -4.16
CA ASN A 122 17.98 30.28 -4.77
C ASN A 122 16.99 29.23 -5.32
N ALA A 123 15.92 28.92 -4.59
CA ALA A 123 14.87 28.02 -5.05
C ALA A 123 14.15 28.55 -6.30
N LYS A 124 13.95 29.88 -6.41
CA LYS A 124 13.34 30.52 -7.59
C LYS A 124 14.24 30.52 -8.84
N HIS A 125 15.56 30.46 -8.68
CA HIS A 125 16.51 30.44 -9.80
C HIS A 125 16.77 29.03 -10.37
N HIS A 126 16.37 27.98 -9.65
CA HIS A 126 16.54 26.58 -10.08
C HIS A 126 15.30 25.98 -10.79
N TYR A 127 14.25 26.78 -11.00
CA TYR A 127 13.08 26.46 -11.84
C TYR A 127 13.06 27.37 -13.06
#